data_AF-A0A960VDA7-F1
#
_entry.id   AF-A0A960VDA7-F1
#
_cell.length_a   1.000
_cell.length_b   1.000
_cell.length_c   1.000
_cell.angle_alpha   90.00
_cell.angle_beta   90.00
_cell.angle_gamma   90.00
#
_symmetry.space_group_name_H-M   'P 1'
#
loop_
_entity.id
_entity.type
_entity.pdbx_description
1 polymer ?
#
loop_
_entity_poly.entity_id
_entity_poly.type
_entity_poly.pdbx_seq_one_letter_code
_entity_poly.pdbx_strand_id
1 'polypeptide(L)'
;MQKLILIFILLFSNCDMFQTTGFQNANKNPSRISLKITPRLGSFFPAFQKLEYPENEINPLFANLRAESNSICKMLYKQETFNLKKVKSYTNLGFIGPVEEKIYDDTVKRIIAGCWNFYQMNDIKPERDFEHLKFILPDKKKNCFSVGFMQPYIMHSILDCETLTMLDMDWKILDGHSQILEGFKNNKFETETSGLKFIESLKLNWIVGKKFQAEPIVNIDDLCKDNNKLCINYLLNFQKKFNNLKEINLNLSTIHEANIKPQNGHISIIFVSNAFENYYTKPRNFEYMIQYLNSSLLENDSVYFIYHVGGRPSYGIYQIQKKNNQLEYSTICKDEYRYTPPKEDVEIYQIYFDYIKGMKKSKKACSSIQFTQNISEDKKIKNFQK
;
A
#
# COMPACT_ATOMS: atom_id res chain seq x y z
N MET A 1 -9.00 -11.94 -72.95
CA MET A 1 -10.35 -12.07 -73.55
C MET A 1 -11.35 -12.18 -72.41
N GLN A 2 -11.86 -11.07 -71.90
CA GLN A 2 -13.12 -10.42 -72.30
C GLN A 2 -14.40 -11.28 -72.12
N LYS A 3 -15.23 -10.82 -71.17
CA LYS A 3 -16.71 -10.76 -71.12
C LYS A 3 -17.52 -11.95 -70.60
N LEU A 4 -18.21 -11.73 -69.46
CA LEU A 4 -19.68 -11.60 -69.27
C LEU A 4 -19.94 -11.61 -67.74
N ILE A 5 -20.13 -10.50 -67.01
CA ILE A 5 -21.31 -9.62 -66.80
C ILE A 5 -22.69 -10.24 -67.09
N LEU A 6 -23.51 -10.49 -66.05
CA LEU A 6 -24.74 -9.76 -65.63
C LEU A 6 -25.68 -10.68 -64.80
N ILE A 7 -25.78 -10.49 -63.48
CA ILE A 7 -26.94 -9.96 -62.73
C ILE A 7 -28.22 -10.82 -62.81
N PHE A 8 -28.62 -11.39 -61.67
CA PHE A 8 -30.01 -11.27 -61.20
C PHE A 8 -30.04 -11.06 -59.69
N ILE A 9 -30.71 -9.98 -59.32
CA ILE A 9 -30.86 -9.35 -58.02
C ILE A 9 -32.34 -9.50 -57.64
N LEU A 10 -32.59 -9.73 -56.34
CA LEU A 10 -33.86 -9.65 -55.58
C LEU A 10 -34.70 -10.93 -55.50
N LEU A 11 -34.94 -11.40 -54.27
CA LEU A 11 -36.12 -10.96 -53.53
C LEU A 11 -35.90 -11.10 -52.01
N PHE A 12 -36.35 -10.05 -51.33
CA PHE A 12 -36.18 -9.68 -49.94
C PHE A 12 -36.85 -10.65 -48.94
N SER A 13 -36.31 -10.71 -47.72
CA SER A 13 -37.12 -10.60 -46.50
C SER A 13 -36.26 -10.11 -45.32
N ASN A 14 -36.64 -8.92 -44.87
CA ASN A 14 -36.08 -8.12 -43.79
C ASN A 14 -35.96 -8.85 -42.46
N CYS A 15 -34.85 -8.65 -41.77
CA CYS A 15 -34.87 -8.40 -40.34
C CYS A 15 -33.85 -7.32 -40.01
N ASP A 16 -34.35 -6.09 -39.92
CA ASP A 16 -33.66 -5.00 -39.26
C ASP A 16 -33.40 -5.38 -37.80
N MET A 17 -32.12 -5.48 -37.44
CA MET A 17 -31.69 -5.26 -36.07
C MET A 17 -30.50 -4.31 -36.09
N PHE A 18 -30.82 -3.03 -35.89
CA PHE A 18 -30.01 -1.98 -35.28
C PHE A 18 -28.51 -2.27 -35.17
N GLN A 19 -27.76 -1.83 -36.17
CA GLN A 19 -26.38 -1.39 -35.96
C GLN A 19 -26.42 -0.08 -35.17
N THR A 20 -26.35 -0.17 -33.84
CA THR A 20 -25.81 0.93 -33.05
C THR A 20 -24.29 0.87 -33.18
N THR A 21 -23.77 1.57 -34.18
CA THR A 21 -22.37 2.00 -34.22
C THR A 21 -22.14 2.98 -33.08
N GLY A 22 -21.97 2.44 -31.87
CA GLY A 22 -21.37 3.17 -30.77
C GLY A 22 -19.90 3.36 -31.07
N PHE A 23 -19.56 4.51 -31.66
CA PHE A 23 -18.24 5.12 -31.50
C PHE A 23 -18.01 5.30 -29.98
N GLN A 24 -17.55 4.25 -29.32
CA GLN A 24 -16.86 4.42 -28.05
C GLN A 24 -15.52 5.03 -28.41
N ASN A 25 -15.44 6.36 -28.25
CA ASN A 25 -14.20 7.04 -27.93
C ASN A 25 -13.65 6.42 -26.63
N ALA A 26 -13.03 5.25 -26.76
CA ALA A 26 -12.09 4.77 -25.77
C ALA A 26 -10.84 5.62 -25.94
N ASN A 27 -10.88 6.83 -25.38
CA ASN A 27 -9.69 7.44 -24.79
C ASN A 27 -9.20 6.43 -23.75
N LYS A 28 -8.50 5.38 -24.20
CA LYS A 28 -7.70 4.51 -23.36
C LYS A 28 -6.57 5.39 -22.85
N ASN A 29 -6.86 6.13 -21.77
CA ASN A 29 -5.81 6.52 -20.85
C ASN A 29 -5.02 5.24 -20.58
N PRO A 30 -3.69 5.22 -20.79
CA PRO A 30 -2.88 4.08 -20.41
C PRO A 30 -3.24 3.71 -18.97
N SER A 31 -3.38 2.41 -18.72
CA SER A 31 -3.73 1.93 -17.39
C SER A 31 -2.74 2.53 -16.38
N ARG A 32 -3.29 3.22 -15.39
CA ARG A 32 -2.51 3.94 -14.38
C ARG A 32 -2.04 3.03 -13.26
N ILE A 33 -2.46 1.77 -13.25
CA ILE A 33 -2.17 0.80 -12.18
C ILE A 33 -1.26 -0.29 -12.75
N SER A 34 -0.19 -0.60 -12.04
CA SER A 34 0.67 -1.75 -12.37
C SER A 34 1.12 -2.50 -11.12
N LEU A 35 1.46 -3.77 -11.28
CA LEU A 35 2.11 -4.57 -10.26
C LEU A 35 3.57 -4.79 -10.64
N LYS A 36 4.48 -4.41 -9.75
CA LYS A 36 5.92 -4.64 -9.86
C LYS A 36 6.35 -5.62 -8.77
N ILE A 37 7.25 -6.53 -9.10
CA ILE A 37 7.71 -7.59 -8.22
C ILE A 37 9.23 -7.61 -8.24
N THR A 38 9.85 -7.59 -7.06
CA THR A 38 11.31 -7.75 -6.98
C THR A 38 11.73 -9.14 -7.42
N PRO A 39 12.90 -9.31 -8.06
CA PRO A 39 13.40 -10.63 -8.46
C PRO A 39 13.41 -11.64 -7.32
N ARG A 40 13.76 -11.19 -6.11
CA ARG A 40 13.80 -12.03 -4.92
C ARG A 40 12.42 -12.53 -4.51
N LEU A 41 11.43 -11.65 -4.32
CA LEU A 41 10.08 -12.10 -3.95
C LEU A 41 9.41 -12.88 -5.10
N GLY A 42 9.68 -12.50 -6.35
CA GLY A 42 9.26 -13.25 -7.54
C GLY A 42 9.75 -14.70 -7.53
N SER A 43 11.02 -14.91 -7.16
CA SER A 43 11.62 -16.26 -7.12
C SER A 43 10.98 -17.23 -6.13
N PHE A 44 10.22 -16.72 -5.15
CA PHE A 44 9.54 -17.55 -4.17
C PHE A 44 8.25 -18.18 -4.69
N PHE A 45 7.67 -17.69 -5.77
CA PHE A 45 6.38 -18.18 -6.28
C PHE A 45 6.48 -18.57 -7.75
N PRO A 46 6.30 -19.87 -8.08
CA PRO A 46 6.25 -20.32 -9.47
C PRO A 46 5.15 -19.63 -10.30
N ALA A 47 4.09 -19.14 -9.65
CA ALA A 47 3.00 -18.42 -10.30
C ALA A 47 3.44 -17.06 -10.89
N PHE A 48 4.53 -16.46 -10.40
CA PHE A 48 5.07 -15.23 -10.96
C PHE A 48 5.99 -15.53 -12.15
N GLN A 49 5.47 -15.34 -13.36
CA GLN A 49 6.21 -15.54 -14.62
C GLN A 49 6.90 -14.26 -15.12
N LYS A 50 6.45 -13.10 -14.67
CA LYS A 50 6.98 -11.76 -14.99
C LYS A 50 7.30 -11.01 -13.69
N LEU A 51 8.12 -9.97 -13.81
CA LEU A 51 8.38 -9.02 -12.73
C LEU A 51 7.49 -7.77 -12.79
N GLU A 52 6.78 -7.58 -13.90
CA GLU A 52 5.83 -6.49 -14.08
C GLU A 52 4.55 -7.02 -14.74
N TYR A 53 3.41 -6.62 -14.20
CA TYR A 53 2.09 -6.97 -14.72
C TYR A 53 1.27 -5.70 -14.95
N PRO A 54 0.69 -5.53 -16.15
CA PRO A 54 -0.29 -4.48 -16.39
C PRO A 54 -1.57 -4.78 -15.62
N GLU A 55 -2.37 -3.75 -15.35
CA GLU A 55 -3.60 -3.85 -14.55
C GLU A 55 -4.54 -5.01 -14.91
N ASN A 56 -4.76 -5.27 -16.20
CA ASN A 56 -5.67 -6.33 -16.65
C ASN A 56 -5.19 -7.74 -16.30
N GLU A 57 -3.91 -7.90 -15.93
CA GLU A 57 -3.32 -9.18 -15.49
C GLU A 57 -3.29 -9.31 -13.96
N ILE A 58 -3.49 -8.23 -13.19
CA ILE A 58 -3.33 -8.22 -11.73
C ILE A 58 -4.40 -9.07 -11.03
N ASN A 59 -5.69 -8.80 -11.29
CA ASN A 59 -6.78 -9.51 -10.62
C ASN A 59 -6.78 -11.02 -10.90
N PRO A 60 -6.59 -11.49 -12.16
CA PRO A 60 -6.45 -12.92 -12.43
C PRO A 60 -5.26 -13.57 -11.69
N LEU A 61 -4.12 -12.88 -11.63
CA LEU A 61 -2.92 -13.36 -10.93
C LEU A 61 -3.18 -13.54 -9.43
N PHE A 62 -3.73 -12.53 -8.76
CA PHE A 62 -4.05 -12.62 -7.33
C PHE A 62 -5.19 -13.60 -7.03
N ALA A 63 -6.16 -13.76 -7.92
CA ALA A 63 -7.19 -14.78 -7.78
C ALA A 63 -6.59 -16.20 -7.78
N ASN A 64 -5.63 -16.48 -8.67
CA ASN A 64 -4.92 -17.77 -8.69
C ASN A 64 -4.12 -17.99 -7.40
N LEU A 65 -3.34 -16.99 -6.97
CA LEU A 65 -2.57 -17.06 -5.72
C LEU A 65 -3.46 -17.29 -4.49
N ARG A 66 -4.62 -16.63 -4.42
CA ARG A 66 -5.59 -16.81 -3.33
C ARG A 66 -6.13 -18.24 -3.27
N ALA A 67 -6.47 -18.82 -4.42
CA ALA A 67 -6.97 -20.19 -4.49
C ALA A 67 -5.93 -21.19 -3.99
N GLU A 68 -4.68 -21.07 -4.43
CA GLU A 68 -3.58 -21.94 -4.00
C GLU A 68 -3.24 -21.74 -2.51
N SER A 69 -3.05 -20.48 -2.10
CA SER A 69 -2.71 -20.10 -0.73
C SER A 69 -3.73 -20.59 0.29
N ASN A 70 -5.03 -20.55 -0.03
CA ASN A 70 -6.07 -20.99 0.91
C ASN A 70 -5.91 -22.44 1.37
N SER A 71 -5.59 -23.37 0.45
CA SER A 71 -5.34 -24.76 0.83
C SER A 71 -4.06 -24.88 1.67
N ILE A 72 -3.00 -24.16 1.29
CA ILE A 72 -1.74 -24.17 2.04
C ILE A 72 -1.93 -23.62 3.46
N CYS A 73 -2.60 -22.49 3.63
CA CYS A 73 -2.81 -21.90 4.94
C CYS A 73 -3.67 -22.81 5.83
N LYS A 74 -4.71 -23.48 5.30
CA LYS A 74 -5.45 -24.49 6.09
C LYS A 74 -4.56 -25.61 6.63
N MET A 75 -3.61 -26.09 5.83
CA MET A 75 -2.62 -27.10 6.28
C MET A 75 -1.69 -26.54 7.36
N LEU A 76 -1.18 -25.32 7.17
CA LEU A 76 -0.29 -24.68 8.14
C LEU A 76 -1.00 -24.42 9.48
N TYR A 77 -2.30 -24.11 9.45
CA TYR A 77 -3.13 -23.86 10.64
C TYR A 77 -3.83 -25.11 11.20
N LYS A 78 -3.41 -26.32 10.77
CA LYS A 78 -3.93 -27.62 11.25
C LYS A 78 -5.44 -27.80 11.04
N GLN A 79 -6.02 -27.10 10.06
CA GLN A 79 -7.41 -27.28 9.63
C GLN A 79 -7.54 -28.37 8.54
N GLU A 80 -6.42 -28.72 7.89
CA GLU A 80 -6.30 -29.81 6.93
C GLU A 80 -5.02 -30.63 7.19
N THR A 81 -4.96 -31.86 6.68
CA THR A 81 -3.76 -32.70 6.77
C THR A 81 -2.58 -32.07 6.03
N PHE A 82 -1.45 -31.92 6.73
CA PHE A 82 -0.24 -31.32 6.17
C PHE A 82 0.31 -32.16 5.00
N ASN A 83 0.58 -31.51 3.87
CA ASN A 83 1.18 -32.12 2.69
C ASN A 83 2.38 -31.30 2.21
N LEU A 84 3.59 -31.80 2.50
CA LEU A 84 4.83 -31.14 2.14
C LEU A 84 4.98 -30.92 0.62
N LYS A 85 4.50 -31.85 -0.20
CA LYS A 85 4.59 -31.75 -1.66
C LYS A 85 3.77 -30.56 -2.18
N LYS A 86 2.55 -30.36 -1.63
CA LYS A 86 1.71 -29.22 -1.98
C LYS A 86 2.31 -27.87 -1.54
N VAL A 87 2.91 -27.82 -0.34
CA VAL A 87 3.59 -26.60 0.13
C VAL A 87 4.78 -26.24 -0.77
N LYS A 88 5.59 -27.24 -1.15
CA LYS A 88 6.75 -27.03 -2.03
C LYS A 88 6.36 -26.66 -3.46
N SER A 89 5.19 -27.06 -3.97
CA SER A 89 4.72 -26.62 -5.29
C SER A 89 4.20 -25.18 -5.29
N TYR A 90 3.71 -24.70 -4.15
CA TYR A 90 3.22 -23.34 -4.00
C TYR A 90 4.35 -22.32 -3.84
N THR A 91 5.37 -22.63 -3.03
CA THR A 91 6.46 -21.69 -2.76
C THR A 91 7.82 -22.34 -2.55
N ASN A 92 8.87 -21.62 -2.98
CA ASN A 92 10.27 -21.99 -2.81
C ASN A 92 10.93 -21.38 -1.55
N LEU A 93 10.15 -20.84 -0.60
CA LEU A 93 10.64 -20.20 0.65
C LEU A 93 11.43 -21.11 1.62
N GLY A 94 11.74 -22.35 1.23
CA GLY A 94 12.21 -23.40 2.14
C GLY A 94 11.04 -24.01 2.93
N PHE A 95 11.35 -24.82 3.95
CA PHE A 95 10.31 -25.45 4.77
C PHE A 95 9.54 -24.41 5.59
N ILE A 96 8.22 -24.40 5.43
CA ILE A 96 7.23 -23.74 6.28
C ILE A 96 6.42 -24.87 6.94
N GLY A 97 6.61 -25.04 8.24
CA GLY A 97 5.96 -26.10 9.01
C GLY A 97 4.58 -25.70 9.54
N PRO A 98 3.77 -26.67 10.02
CA PRO A 98 2.55 -26.37 10.78
C PRO A 98 2.80 -25.36 11.91
N VAL A 99 1.81 -24.55 12.26
CA VAL A 99 1.89 -23.64 13.42
C VAL A 99 2.12 -24.47 14.69
N GLU A 100 3.35 -24.43 15.21
CA GLU A 100 3.67 -24.82 16.58
C GLU A 100 3.44 -23.62 17.51
N GLU A 101 3.31 -23.85 18.82
CA GLU A 101 2.87 -22.81 19.77
C GLU A 101 3.81 -21.58 19.84
N LYS A 102 5.05 -21.69 19.35
CA LYS A 102 5.99 -20.58 19.19
C LYS A 102 5.83 -19.93 17.82
N ILE A 103 4.97 -18.91 17.78
CA ILE A 103 4.52 -18.19 16.57
C ILE A 103 5.65 -17.45 15.82
N TYR A 104 6.80 -17.20 16.45
CA TYR A 104 7.75 -16.19 16.00
C TYR A 104 8.84 -16.64 15.01
N ASP A 105 9.21 -17.92 14.95
CA ASP A 105 10.39 -18.35 14.18
C ASP A 105 10.17 -18.38 12.65
N ASP A 106 8.92 -18.22 12.17
CA ASP A 106 8.58 -18.31 10.74
C ASP A 106 7.62 -17.21 10.24
N THR A 107 7.42 -16.14 11.02
CA THR A 107 6.46 -15.07 10.71
C THR A 107 6.70 -14.48 9.32
N VAL A 108 7.94 -14.12 8.98
CA VAL A 108 8.25 -13.51 7.67
C VAL A 108 7.93 -14.45 6.51
N LYS A 109 8.23 -15.75 6.62
CA LYS A 109 7.89 -16.70 5.54
C LYS A 109 6.39 -16.90 5.42
N ARG A 110 5.66 -16.91 6.53
CA ARG A 110 4.19 -16.98 6.53
C ARG A 110 3.57 -15.73 5.92
N ILE A 111 4.11 -14.55 6.19
CA ILE A 111 3.71 -13.28 5.56
C ILE A 111 3.92 -13.37 4.06
N ILE A 112 5.12 -13.72 3.61
CA ILE A 112 5.41 -13.84 2.17
C ILE A 112 4.46 -14.87 1.54
N ALA A 113 4.25 -16.03 2.18
CA ALA A 113 3.32 -17.06 1.70
C ALA A 113 1.84 -16.64 1.71
N GLY A 114 1.47 -15.45 2.19
CA GLY A 114 0.09 -15.01 2.37
C GLY A 114 -0.65 -15.80 3.45
N CYS A 115 0.06 -16.52 4.32
CA CYS A 115 -0.50 -17.28 5.43
C CYS A 115 -0.36 -16.58 6.78
N TRP A 116 -0.05 -15.29 6.77
CA TRP A 116 -0.11 -14.39 7.92
C TRP A 116 -0.26 -12.97 7.39
N ASN A 117 -1.13 -12.16 7.97
CA ASN A 117 -1.25 -10.75 7.60
C ASN A 117 -1.60 -9.90 8.82
N PHE A 118 -1.41 -8.60 8.67
CA PHE A 118 -1.59 -7.62 9.74
C PHE A 118 -2.60 -6.54 9.38
N TYR A 119 -3.63 -6.87 8.59
CA TYR A 119 -4.67 -5.90 8.21
C TYR A 119 -5.28 -5.15 9.42
N GLN A 120 -5.38 -5.78 10.60
CA GLN A 120 -5.88 -5.16 11.84
C GLN A 120 -4.82 -4.44 12.67
N MET A 121 -3.52 -4.54 12.34
CA MET A 121 -2.47 -3.73 12.99
C MET A 121 -2.44 -2.35 12.36
N ASN A 122 -3.54 -1.63 12.55
CA ASN A 122 -3.64 -0.27 12.10
C ASN A 122 -2.85 0.64 13.03
N ASP A 123 -2.09 1.52 12.38
CA ASP A 123 -1.46 2.66 13.00
C ASP A 123 -2.52 3.51 13.69
N ILE A 124 -2.21 4.01 14.88
CA ILE A 124 -3.14 4.86 15.62
C ILE A 124 -2.88 6.29 15.17
N LYS A 125 -3.88 6.92 14.57
CA LYS A 125 -3.81 8.32 14.11
C LYS A 125 -2.70 8.64 13.08
N PRO A 126 -2.47 7.81 12.04
CA PRO A 126 -1.43 8.06 11.04
C PRO A 126 -1.67 9.35 10.22
N GLU A 127 -2.89 9.89 10.23
CA GLU A 127 -3.20 11.18 9.62
C GLU A 127 -2.33 12.31 10.17
N ARG A 128 -1.96 12.27 11.46
CA ARG A 128 -1.14 13.31 12.09
C ARG A 128 0.25 13.38 11.47
N ASP A 129 0.80 12.24 11.11
CA ASP A 129 2.12 12.14 10.49
C ASP A 129 2.13 12.84 9.13
N PHE A 130 1.07 12.62 8.35
CA PHE A 130 0.90 13.22 7.04
C PHE A 130 0.55 14.71 7.11
N GLU A 131 -0.29 15.13 8.06
CA GLU A 131 -0.57 16.54 8.32
C GLU A 131 0.69 17.31 8.69
N HIS A 132 1.56 16.69 9.51
CA HIS A 132 2.85 17.27 9.83
C HIS A 132 3.72 17.45 8.60
N LEU A 133 3.84 16.43 7.76
CA LEU A 133 4.66 16.55 6.57
C LEU A 133 4.06 17.54 5.56
N LYS A 134 2.73 17.66 5.48
CA LYS A 134 2.05 18.70 4.71
C LYS A 134 2.43 20.09 5.19
N PHE A 135 2.49 20.30 6.51
CA PHE A 135 2.90 21.57 7.10
C PHE A 135 4.37 21.93 6.79
N ILE A 136 5.27 20.94 6.81
CA ILE A 136 6.70 21.18 6.52
C ILE A 136 6.94 21.39 5.02
N LEU A 137 6.18 20.69 4.16
CA LEU A 137 6.39 20.63 2.71
C LEU A 137 5.11 20.94 1.92
N PRO A 138 4.47 22.11 2.10
CA PRO A 138 3.15 22.39 1.54
C PRO A 138 3.16 22.38 0.01
N ASP A 139 4.12 23.06 -0.61
CA ASP A 139 4.12 23.31 -2.06
C ASP A 139 4.96 22.32 -2.88
N LYS A 140 5.51 21.29 -2.22
CA LYS A 140 6.33 20.28 -2.91
C LYS A 140 5.43 19.24 -3.55
N LYS A 141 5.71 18.89 -4.81
CA LYS A 141 5.18 17.69 -5.46
C LYS A 141 5.85 16.44 -4.88
N LYS A 142 5.07 15.37 -4.72
CA LYS A 142 5.44 14.22 -3.88
C LYS A 142 5.19 12.92 -4.62
N ASN A 143 6.22 12.07 -4.68
CA ASN A 143 6.06 10.66 -5.00
C ASN A 143 5.93 9.90 -3.66
N CYS A 144 4.78 9.26 -3.46
CA CYS A 144 4.42 8.69 -2.18
C CYS A 144 4.60 7.18 -2.21
N PHE A 145 5.23 6.65 -1.16
CA PHE A 145 5.42 5.22 -0.94
C PHE A 145 4.85 4.91 0.45
N SER A 146 4.06 3.85 0.56
CA SER A 146 3.47 3.47 1.84
C SER A 146 3.53 1.96 2.02
N VAL A 147 4.01 1.55 3.19
CA VAL A 147 3.80 0.21 3.74
C VAL A 147 2.58 0.27 4.65
N GLY A 148 1.63 -0.64 4.46
CA GLY A 148 0.37 -0.70 5.21
C GLY A 148 -0.86 -0.60 4.31
N PHE A 149 -2.02 -0.96 4.87
CA PHE A 149 -3.25 -1.13 4.10
C PHE A 149 -4.05 0.16 3.91
N MET A 150 -4.31 0.93 4.97
CA MET A 150 -5.10 2.17 4.86
C MET A 150 -4.25 3.43 4.65
N GLN A 151 -3.01 3.38 5.08
CA GLN A 151 -2.03 4.45 5.06
C GLN A 151 -1.83 5.08 3.68
N PRO A 152 -1.74 4.35 2.55
CA PRO A 152 -1.60 4.98 1.24
C PRO A 152 -2.81 5.87 0.86
N TYR A 153 -4.02 5.51 1.28
CA TYR A 153 -5.24 6.27 0.97
C TYR A 153 -5.32 7.56 1.81
N ILE A 154 -4.96 7.47 3.10
CA ILE A 154 -4.86 8.62 4.00
C ILE A 154 -3.76 9.56 3.51
N MET A 155 -2.60 8.99 3.16
CA MET A 155 -1.42 9.70 2.66
C MET A 155 -1.75 10.55 1.43
N HIS A 156 -2.35 9.96 0.39
CA HIS A 156 -2.71 10.72 -0.81
C HIS A 156 -3.81 11.76 -0.53
N SER A 157 -4.78 11.44 0.32
CA SER A 157 -5.85 12.38 0.70
C SER A 157 -5.32 13.66 1.35
N ILE A 158 -4.24 13.56 2.12
CA ILE A 158 -3.64 14.69 2.84
C ILE A 158 -2.53 15.37 2.03
N LEU A 159 -1.62 14.58 1.45
CA LEU A 159 -0.39 15.07 0.83
C LEU A 159 -0.53 15.42 -0.66
N ASP A 160 -1.65 15.06 -1.30
CA ASP A 160 -1.89 15.29 -2.72
C ASP A 160 -0.76 14.70 -3.60
N CYS A 161 -0.43 13.43 -3.33
CA CYS A 161 0.62 12.71 -4.04
C CYS A 161 0.41 12.70 -5.56
N GLU A 162 1.50 12.82 -6.34
CA GLU A 162 1.45 12.74 -7.80
C GLU A 162 1.49 11.28 -8.30
N THR A 163 2.30 10.47 -7.63
CA THR A 163 2.33 9.01 -7.78
C THR A 163 2.17 8.34 -6.42
N LEU A 164 1.58 7.16 -6.41
CA LEU A 164 1.34 6.39 -5.19
C LEU A 164 1.85 4.95 -5.37
N THR A 165 2.80 4.55 -4.53
CA THR A 165 3.33 3.19 -4.48
C THR A 165 2.90 2.52 -3.19
N MET A 166 2.12 1.46 -3.32
CA MET A 166 1.69 0.59 -2.23
C MET A 166 2.67 -0.57 -2.16
N LEU A 167 3.44 -0.65 -1.07
CA LEU A 167 4.60 -1.51 -0.94
C LEU A 167 4.39 -2.51 0.19
N ASP A 168 4.46 -3.80 -0.12
CA ASP A 168 4.44 -4.83 0.91
C ASP A 168 5.18 -6.08 0.43
N MET A 169 5.69 -6.88 1.37
CA MET A 169 6.21 -8.22 1.10
C MET A 169 5.11 -9.29 1.18
N ASP A 170 3.96 -8.94 1.75
CA ASP A 170 2.73 -9.72 1.74
C ASP A 170 1.92 -9.41 0.48
N TRP A 171 1.87 -10.38 -0.45
CA TRP A 171 1.07 -10.22 -1.66
C TRP A 171 -0.43 -10.12 -1.37
N LYS A 172 -0.92 -10.61 -0.22
CA LYS A 172 -2.35 -10.47 0.15
C LYS A 172 -2.71 -9.02 0.44
N ILE A 173 -1.83 -8.25 1.09
CA ILE A 173 -2.03 -6.81 1.28
C ILE A 173 -2.18 -6.12 -0.08
N LEU A 174 -1.30 -6.42 -1.03
CA LEU A 174 -1.36 -5.87 -2.40
C LEU A 174 -2.59 -6.31 -3.19
N ASP A 175 -3.04 -7.53 -2.99
CA ASP A 175 -4.31 -8.02 -3.53
C ASP A 175 -5.51 -7.27 -2.93
N GLY A 176 -5.54 -7.04 -1.62
CA GLY A 176 -6.55 -6.19 -1.00
C GLY A 176 -6.54 -4.76 -1.57
N HIS A 177 -5.36 -4.20 -1.82
CA HIS A 177 -5.25 -2.91 -2.51
C HIS A 177 -5.81 -2.97 -3.93
N SER A 178 -5.52 -4.02 -4.69
CA SER A 178 -6.04 -4.18 -6.06
C SER A 178 -7.57 -4.18 -6.10
N GLN A 179 -8.22 -4.85 -5.14
CA GLN A 179 -9.67 -4.87 -4.99
C GLN A 179 -10.22 -3.49 -4.65
N ILE A 180 -9.61 -2.77 -3.69
CA ILE A 180 -10.04 -1.42 -3.32
C ILE A 180 -9.86 -0.43 -4.49
N LEU A 181 -8.76 -0.52 -5.23
CA LEU A 181 -8.50 0.28 -6.43
C LEU A 181 -9.55 0.04 -7.52
N GLU A 182 -9.97 -1.20 -7.73
CA GLU A 182 -11.11 -1.52 -8.59
C GLU A 182 -12.41 -0.89 -8.08
N GLY A 183 -12.61 -0.85 -6.77
CA GLY A 183 -13.71 -0.11 -6.13
C GLY A 183 -13.70 1.38 -6.50
N PHE A 184 -12.55 2.06 -6.41
CA PHE A 184 -12.43 3.47 -6.80
C PHE A 184 -12.72 3.71 -8.28
N LYS A 185 -12.22 2.84 -9.17
CA LYS A 185 -12.52 2.91 -10.61
C LYS A 185 -14.01 2.77 -10.90
N ASN A 186 -14.69 1.94 -10.13
CA ASN A 186 -16.12 1.69 -10.24
C ASN A 186 -16.95 2.62 -9.34
N ASN A 187 -16.36 3.72 -8.88
CA ASN A 187 -17.00 4.77 -8.09
C ASN A 187 -17.72 4.25 -6.83
N LYS A 188 -17.18 3.20 -6.21
CA LYS A 188 -17.81 2.56 -5.04
C LYS A 188 -17.74 3.42 -3.79
N PHE A 189 -16.81 4.37 -3.72
CA PHE A 189 -16.61 5.28 -2.59
C PHE A 189 -17.12 6.71 -2.87
N GLU A 190 -18.20 6.87 -3.66
CA GLU A 190 -18.87 8.17 -3.83
C GLU A 190 -19.66 8.60 -2.58
N THR A 191 -20.21 7.63 -1.85
CA THR A 191 -20.99 7.85 -0.63
C THR A 191 -20.55 6.88 0.47
N GLU A 192 -20.80 7.26 1.73
CA GLU A 192 -20.52 6.38 2.88
C GLU A 192 -21.25 5.03 2.74
N THR A 193 -22.53 5.04 2.37
CA THR A 193 -23.33 3.81 2.22
C THR A 193 -22.80 2.90 1.12
N SER A 194 -22.43 3.44 -0.04
CA SER A 194 -21.88 2.63 -1.13
C SER A 194 -20.48 2.09 -0.77
N GLY A 195 -19.67 2.90 -0.09
CA GLY A 195 -18.33 2.51 0.37
C GLY A 195 -18.38 1.37 1.38
N LEU A 196 -19.25 1.47 2.40
CA LEU A 196 -19.41 0.42 3.40
C LEU A 196 -19.88 -0.91 2.78
N LYS A 197 -20.89 -0.86 1.89
CA LYS A 197 -21.35 -2.07 1.16
C LYS A 197 -20.25 -2.69 0.30
N PHE A 198 -19.39 -1.87 -0.29
CA PHE A 198 -18.27 -2.38 -1.07
C PHE A 198 -17.21 -3.04 -0.19
N ILE A 199 -16.92 -2.47 0.98
CA ILE A 199 -16.00 -3.07 1.96
C ILE A 199 -16.45 -4.47 2.36
N GLU A 200 -17.75 -4.68 2.59
CA GLU A 200 -18.34 -6.00 2.89
C GLU A 200 -18.15 -7.04 1.78
N SER A 201 -17.91 -6.59 0.54
CA SER A 201 -17.68 -7.47 -0.62
C SER A 201 -16.21 -7.86 -0.83
N LEU A 202 -15.28 -7.25 -0.09
CA LEU A 202 -13.85 -7.51 -0.22
C LEU A 202 -13.51 -8.94 0.21
N LYS A 203 -12.66 -9.60 -0.56
CA LYS A 203 -12.19 -10.96 -0.27
C LYS A 203 -10.88 -10.94 0.51
N LEU A 204 -10.85 -10.23 1.64
CA LEU A 204 -9.65 -10.18 2.48
C LEU A 204 -9.61 -11.43 3.37
N ASN A 205 -8.72 -12.37 3.11
CA ASN A 205 -8.61 -13.56 3.95
C ASN A 205 -7.85 -13.18 5.23
N TRP A 206 -8.53 -13.06 6.38
CA TRP A 206 -7.94 -12.67 7.65
C TRP A 206 -7.11 -13.78 8.27
N ILE A 207 -5.92 -13.41 8.75
CA ILE A 207 -5.06 -14.29 9.52
C ILE A 207 -4.39 -13.51 10.66
N VAL A 208 -5.12 -13.31 11.75
CA VAL A 208 -4.58 -12.70 12.97
C VAL A 208 -4.44 -13.79 14.05
N GLY A 209 -3.20 -14.05 14.47
CA GLY A 209 -2.94 -15.01 15.54
C GLY A 209 -3.07 -16.47 15.11
N LYS A 210 -3.83 -17.28 15.86
CA LYS A 210 -3.88 -18.75 15.72
C LYS A 210 -5.01 -19.28 14.81
N LYS A 211 -5.85 -18.41 14.22
CA LYS A 211 -7.01 -18.85 13.43
C LYS A 211 -6.95 -18.30 12.00
N PHE A 212 -6.86 -19.20 11.03
CA PHE A 212 -7.05 -18.90 9.62
C PHE A 212 -8.56 -18.87 9.31
N GLN A 213 -9.02 -17.81 8.63
CA GLN A 213 -10.37 -17.74 8.07
C GLN A 213 -10.27 -17.48 6.57
N ALA A 214 -10.78 -18.42 5.77
CA ALA A 214 -10.64 -18.37 4.32
C ALA A 214 -11.50 -17.30 3.65
N GLU A 215 -12.68 -17.02 4.21
CA GLU A 215 -13.70 -16.13 3.63
C GLU A 215 -14.45 -15.38 4.74
N PRO A 216 -13.79 -14.44 5.42
CA PRO A 216 -14.45 -13.66 6.44
C PRO A 216 -15.29 -12.55 5.83
N ILE A 217 -16.35 -12.16 6.54
CA ILE A 217 -17.06 -10.92 6.23
C ILE A 217 -16.19 -9.76 6.71
N VAL A 218 -15.75 -8.93 5.78
CA VAL A 218 -14.94 -7.74 6.05
C VAL A 218 -15.85 -6.60 6.48
N ASN A 219 -15.46 -5.84 7.48
CA ASN A 219 -16.13 -4.59 7.87
C ASN A 219 -15.16 -3.40 7.85
N ILE A 220 -15.62 -2.23 8.29
CA ILE A 220 -14.77 -1.04 8.35
C ILE A 220 -13.73 -1.10 9.49
N ASP A 221 -14.05 -1.77 10.61
CA ASP A 221 -13.13 -1.92 11.77
C ASP A 221 -11.89 -2.75 11.40
N ASP A 222 -12.11 -3.70 10.49
CA ASP A 222 -11.10 -4.53 9.87
C ASP A 222 -10.09 -3.71 9.06
N LEU A 223 -10.53 -2.63 8.40
CA LEU A 223 -9.64 -1.73 7.66
C LEU A 223 -9.04 -0.65 8.58
N CYS A 224 -9.78 -0.21 9.59
CA CYS A 224 -9.40 0.87 10.49
C CYS A 224 -9.82 0.54 11.92
N LYS A 225 -8.83 0.32 12.79
CA LYS A 225 -9.09 -0.11 14.17
C LYS A 225 -9.78 0.95 15.04
N ASP A 226 -9.60 2.23 14.71
CA ASP A 226 -10.13 3.36 15.46
C ASP A 226 -10.76 4.38 14.50
N ASN A 227 -11.95 4.88 14.87
CA ASN A 227 -12.67 5.97 14.19
C ASN A 227 -13.11 5.69 12.74
N ASN A 228 -14.09 4.80 12.60
CA ASN A 228 -14.70 4.41 11.32
C ASN A 228 -15.16 5.59 10.46
N LYS A 229 -15.69 6.64 11.10
CA LYS A 229 -16.15 7.85 10.40
C LYS A 229 -14.98 8.59 9.75
N LEU A 230 -13.86 8.71 10.44
CA LEU A 230 -12.66 9.32 9.88
C LEU A 230 -12.07 8.43 8.77
N CYS A 231 -12.01 7.12 9.00
CA CYS A 231 -11.55 6.16 8.01
C CYS A 231 -12.32 6.23 6.70
N ILE A 232 -13.65 6.14 6.76
CA ILE A 232 -14.50 6.21 5.57
C ILE A 232 -14.34 7.58 4.88
N ASN A 233 -14.25 8.68 5.63
CA ASN A 233 -14.01 10.01 5.06
C ASN A 233 -12.70 10.08 4.26
N TYR A 234 -11.63 9.39 4.69
CA TYR A 234 -10.41 9.32 3.88
C TYR A 234 -10.60 8.54 2.58
N LEU A 235 -11.37 7.45 2.58
CA LEU A 235 -11.71 6.72 1.35
C LEU A 235 -12.57 7.57 0.41
N LEU A 236 -13.58 8.28 0.94
CA LEU A 236 -14.41 9.20 0.16
C LEU A 236 -13.57 10.35 -0.42
N ASN A 237 -12.62 10.89 0.34
CA ASN A 237 -11.72 11.95 -0.15
C ASN A 237 -10.71 11.41 -1.17
N PHE A 238 -10.23 10.19 -1.00
CA PHE A 238 -9.40 9.51 -1.99
C PHE A 238 -10.16 9.33 -3.30
N GLN A 239 -11.43 8.90 -3.28
CA GLN A 239 -12.28 8.79 -4.48
C GLN A 239 -12.33 10.10 -5.27
N LYS A 240 -12.50 11.24 -4.59
CA LYS A 240 -12.54 12.57 -5.22
C LYS A 240 -11.22 12.94 -5.90
N LYS A 241 -10.10 12.48 -5.34
CA LYS A 241 -8.74 12.80 -5.81
C LYS A 241 -8.11 11.72 -6.68
N PHE A 242 -8.74 10.56 -6.81
CA PHE A 242 -8.20 9.38 -7.49
C PHE A 242 -7.71 9.69 -8.92
N ASN A 243 -8.46 10.49 -9.67
CA ASN A 243 -8.11 10.88 -11.03
C ASN A 243 -6.91 11.85 -11.13
N ASN A 244 -6.46 12.44 -10.01
CA ASN A 244 -5.28 13.31 -9.95
C ASN A 244 -3.98 12.51 -9.90
N LEU A 245 -4.03 11.23 -9.51
CA LEU A 245 -2.87 10.34 -9.55
C LEU A 245 -2.49 10.04 -11.00
N LYS A 246 -1.22 10.26 -11.31
CA LYS A 246 -0.65 9.90 -12.62
C LYS A 246 -0.41 8.41 -12.73
N GLU A 247 0.08 7.80 -11.65
CA GLU A 247 0.47 6.40 -11.60
C GLU A 247 0.26 5.84 -10.19
N ILE A 248 -0.18 4.58 -10.13
CA ILE A 248 -0.32 3.78 -8.93
C ILE A 248 0.45 2.48 -9.14
N ASN A 249 1.40 2.20 -8.26
CA ASN A 249 2.21 1.00 -8.30
C ASN A 249 1.86 0.11 -7.10
N LEU A 250 1.39 -1.10 -7.35
CA LEU A 250 1.45 -2.18 -6.37
C LEU A 250 2.85 -2.77 -6.46
N ASN A 251 3.61 -2.80 -5.36
CA ASN A 251 5.00 -3.24 -5.40
C ASN A 251 5.22 -4.36 -4.39
N LEU A 252 5.34 -5.59 -4.90
CA LEU A 252 5.69 -6.77 -4.12
C LEU A 252 7.20 -6.76 -3.87
N SER A 253 7.57 -6.15 -2.76
CA SER A 253 8.96 -5.86 -2.42
C SER A 253 9.12 -5.68 -0.91
N THR A 254 10.29 -6.02 -0.40
CA THR A 254 10.72 -5.51 0.90
C THR A 254 11.12 -4.03 0.76
N ILE A 255 11.12 -3.27 1.86
CA ILE A 255 11.41 -1.83 1.81
C ILE A 255 12.79 -1.48 1.25
N HIS A 256 13.79 -2.30 1.53
CA HIS A 256 15.18 -2.08 1.09
C HIS A 256 15.43 -2.44 -0.38
N GLU A 257 14.49 -3.16 -1.01
CA GLU A 257 14.55 -3.53 -2.43
C GLU A 257 13.65 -2.60 -3.29
N ALA A 258 12.85 -1.75 -2.65
CA ALA A 258 11.95 -0.85 -3.35
C ALA A 258 12.71 0.32 -4.00
N ASN A 259 12.34 0.64 -5.24
CA ASN A 259 12.87 1.83 -5.91
C ASN A 259 12.19 3.10 -5.40
N ILE A 260 12.70 3.65 -4.29
CA ILE A 260 12.17 4.84 -3.61
C ILE A 260 12.79 6.17 -4.11
N LYS A 261 13.48 6.14 -5.26
CA LYS A 261 14.15 7.31 -5.82
C LYS A 261 13.13 8.41 -6.18
N PRO A 262 13.44 9.69 -5.88
CA PRO A 262 12.81 10.85 -6.49
C PRO A 262 12.69 10.74 -8.02
N GLN A 263 11.55 11.12 -8.56
CA GLN A 263 11.28 11.14 -10.00
C GLN A 263 10.69 12.49 -10.36
N ASN A 264 11.02 12.99 -11.56
CA ASN A 264 10.45 14.21 -12.14
C ASN A 264 10.65 15.48 -11.30
N GLY A 265 11.74 15.58 -10.53
CA GLY A 265 12.02 16.73 -9.66
C GLY A 265 11.12 16.81 -8.41
N HIS A 266 10.40 15.73 -8.08
CA HIS A 266 9.57 15.65 -6.88
C HIS A 266 10.36 15.09 -5.70
N ILE A 267 9.89 15.32 -4.49
CA ILE A 267 10.43 14.64 -3.30
C ILE A 267 9.81 13.25 -3.17
N SER A 268 10.59 12.29 -2.65
CA SER A 268 10.05 11.00 -2.23
C SER A 268 9.64 11.07 -0.76
N ILE A 269 8.44 10.58 -0.46
CA ILE A 269 7.95 10.40 0.90
C ILE A 269 7.64 8.92 1.09
N ILE A 270 8.24 8.32 2.11
CA ILE A 270 8.09 6.92 2.43
C ILE A 270 7.47 6.83 3.82
N PHE A 271 6.27 6.29 3.89
CA PHE A 271 5.64 5.89 5.14
C PHE A 271 5.96 4.43 5.44
N VAL A 272 6.45 4.17 6.65
CA VAL A 272 6.66 2.82 7.17
C VAL A 272 6.11 2.71 8.60
N SER A 273 5.41 1.62 8.87
CA SER A 273 5.02 1.24 10.22
C SER A 273 5.69 -0.07 10.60
N ASN A 274 6.41 -0.08 11.74
CA ASN A 274 7.17 -1.22 12.27
C ASN A 274 8.16 -1.91 11.29
N ALA A 275 8.38 -1.35 10.09
CA ALA A 275 9.14 -2.03 9.04
C ALA A 275 10.65 -2.07 9.30
N PHE A 276 11.17 -1.18 10.16
CA PHE A 276 12.59 -1.09 10.54
C PHE A 276 12.92 -1.75 11.87
N GLU A 277 12.08 -2.68 12.33
CA GLU A 277 12.42 -3.58 13.42
C GLU A 277 13.22 -4.79 12.91
N ASN A 278 14.06 -5.37 13.79
CA ASN A 278 14.94 -6.50 13.48
C ASN A 278 14.21 -7.72 12.86
N TYR A 279 12.90 -7.85 13.16
CA TYR A 279 12.06 -8.93 12.62
C TYR A 279 11.83 -8.81 11.10
N TYR A 280 11.63 -7.60 10.57
CA TYR A 280 11.26 -7.37 9.18
C TYR A 280 12.44 -6.90 8.32
N THR A 281 13.31 -6.09 8.89
CA THR A 281 14.49 -5.55 8.22
C THR A 281 15.70 -5.84 9.07
N LYS A 282 16.69 -6.56 8.53
CA LYS A 282 18.00 -6.76 9.19
C LYS A 282 18.88 -5.52 9.03
N PRO A 283 19.88 -5.29 9.90
CA PRO A 283 20.76 -4.11 9.78
C PRO A 283 21.42 -3.99 8.39
N ARG A 284 21.94 -5.10 7.86
CA ARG A 284 22.52 -5.15 6.50
C ARG A 284 21.54 -4.75 5.38
N ASN A 285 20.25 -5.01 5.57
CA ASN A 285 19.22 -4.66 4.58
C ASN A 285 18.97 -3.14 4.62
N PHE A 286 18.97 -2.55 5.83
CA PHE A 286 18.90 -1.10 5.98
C PHE A 286 20.14 -0.42 5.40
N GLU A 287 21.35 -0.94 5.66
CA GLU A 287 22.59 -0.43 5.06
C GLU A 287 22.55 -0.49 3.53
N TYR A 288 22.06 -1.59 2.97
CA TYR A 288 21.85 -1.72 1.52
C TYR A 288 20.89 -0.65 0.98
N MET A 289 19.78 -0.37 1.67
CA MET A 289 18.86 0.72 1.30
C MET A 289 19.56 2.08 1.29
N ILE A 290 20.38 2.38 2.30
CA ILE A 290 21.13 3.64 2.39
C ILE A 290 22.18 3.74 1.27
N GLN A 291 22.88 2.65 0.96
CA GLN A 291 23.84 2.59 -0.16
C GLN A 291 23.15 2.82 -1.50
N TYR A 292 22.00 2.16 -1.72
CA TYR A 292 21.18 2.37 -2.91
C TYR A 292 20.73 3.83 -3.04
N LEU A 293 20.22 4.44 -1.96
CA LEU A 293 19.89 5.86 -1.93
C LEU A 293 21.10 6.73 -2.30
N ASN A 294 22.28 6.48 -1.72
CA ASN A 294 23.48 7.25 -2.03
C ASN A 294 23.85 7.18 -3.52
N SER A 295 23.65 6.03 -4.16
CA SER A 295 23.93 5.84 -5.59
C SER A 295 22.84 6.39 -6.52
N SER A 296 21.61 6.50 -6.04
CA SER A 296 20.44 6.81 -6.88
C SER A 296 20.00 8.27 -6.83
N LEU A 297 20.22 8.94 -5.71
CA LEU A 297 19.88 10.35 -5.51
C LEU A 297 20.81 11.27 -6.29
N LEU A 298 20.23 12.24 -6.99
CA LEU A 298 20.96 13.35 -7.61
C LEU A 298 21.28 14.41 -6.56
N GLU A 299 22.23 15.30 -6.88
CA GLU A 299 22.59 16.41 -5.99
C GLU A 299 21.35 17.26 -5.62
N ASN A 300 21.20 17.57 -4.33
CA ASN A 300 20.06 18.23 -3.70
C ASN A 300 18.75 17.44 -3.61
N ASP A 301 18.66 16.24 -4.18
CA ASP A 301 17.48 15.37 -3.98
C ASP A 301 17.29 15.07 -2.49
N SER A 302 16.02 15.04 -2.07
CA SER A 302 15.64 14.73 -0.70
C SER A 302 14.59 13.62 -0.66
N VAL A 303 14.75 12.77 0.34
CA VAL A 303 13.86 11.67 0.67
C VAL A 303 13.45 11.80 2.12
N TYR A 304 12.15 11.69 2.39
CA TYR A 304 11.58 11.75 3.72
C TYR A 304 11.03 10.39 4.12
N PHE A 305 11.45 9.90 5.29
CA PHE A 305 10.89 8.72 5.92
C PHE A 305 10.03 9.14 7.11
N ILE A 306 8.78 8.71 7.09
CA ILE A 306 7.89 8.73 8.24
C ILE A 306 7.94 7.32 8.84
N TYR A 307 8.47 7.22 10.07
CA TYR A 307 8.38 6.00 10.85
C TYR A 307 7.28 6.13 11.89
N HIS A 308 6.27 5.26 11.78
CA HIS A 308 5.16 5.17 12.72
C HIS A 308 5.33 3.95 13.64
N VAL A 309 5.03 4.13 14.92
CA VAL A 309 5.04 3.05 15.92
C VAL A 309 3.69 2.35 15.90
N GLY A 310 3.63 1.11 15.42
CA GLY A 310 2.35 0.41 15.28
C GLY A 310 1.65 0.22 16.63
N GLY A 311 0.35 0.53 16.64
CA GLY A 311 -0.48 0.52 17.85
C GLY A 311 -0.28 1.72 18.78
N ARG A 312 0.40 2.79 18.34
CA ARG A 312 0.58 4.04 19.10
C ARG A 312 0.55 5.26 18.17
N PRO A 313 0.14 6.45 18.62
CA PRO A 313 0.18 7.67 17.81
C PRO A 313 1.57 8.32 17.73
N SER A 314 2.63 7.58 18.07
CA SER A 314 4.01 8.08 18.14
C SER A 314 4.70 7.85 16.81
N TYR A 315 5.40 8.87 16.31
CA TYR A 315 6.08 8.80 15.02
C TYR A 315 7.35 9.65 15.00
N GLY A 316 8.16 9.50 13.95
CA GLY A 316 9.27 10.40 13.66
C GLY A 316 9.44 10.61 12.17
N ILE A 317 9.96 11.79 11.82
CA ILE A 317 10.24 12.18 10.44
C ILE A 317 11.74 12.34 10.28
N TYR A 318 12.31 11.60 9.34
CA TYR A 318 13.72 11.59 9.00
C TYR A 318 13.88 12.08 7.56
N GLN A 319 14.87 12.93 7.33
CA GLN A 319 15.25 13.39 6.00
C GLN A 319 16.63 12.85 5.65
N ILE A 320 16.75 12.34 4.44
CA ILE A 320 18.02 12.03 3.77
C ILE A 320 18.12 12.98 2.58
N GLN A 321 19.23 13.70 2.48
CA GLN A 321 19.49 14.62 1.36
C GLN A 321 20.87 14.36 0.76
N LYS A 322 20.98 14.41 -0.57
CA LYS A 322 22.28 14.36 -1.25
C LYS A 322 22.90 15.76 -1.30
N LYS A 323 24.09 15.95 -0.72
CA LYS A 323 24.90 17.18 -0.83
C LYS A 323 26.37 16.87 -1.01
N ASN A 324 27.05 17.62 -1.89
CA ASN A 324 28.46 17.44 -2.21
C ASN A 324 28.80 15.96 -2.51
N ASN A 325 27.92 15.29 -3.26
CA ASN A 325 27.99 13.86 -3.56
C ASN A 325 27.96 12.90 -2.33
N GLN A 326 27.57 13.38 -1.16
CA GLN A 326 27.42 12.60 0.08
C GLN A 326 25.98 12.69 0.60
N LEU A 327 25.57 11.73 1.44
CA LEU A 327 24.28 11.81 2.11
C LEU A 327 24.41 12.58 3.42
N GLU A 328 23.59 13.62 3.58
CA GLU A 328 23.29 14.26 4.85
C GLU A 328 22.02 13.65 5.46
N TYR A 329 22.05 13.44 6.77
CA TYR A 329 20.95 12.84 7.52
C TYR A 329 20.47 13.80 8.61
N SER A 330 19.16 13.98 8.72
CA SER A 330 18.56 14.77 9.79
C SER A 330 17.26 14.18 10.29
N THR A 331 17.11 14.14 11.61
CA THR A 331 15.80 13.94 12.25
C THR A 331 15.10 15.30 12.27
N ILE A 332 13.92 15.39 11.66
CA ILE A 332 13.10 16.61 11.66
C ILE A 332 12.37 16.75 13.00
N CYS A 333 11.69 15.68 13.39
CA CYS A 333 11.08 15.51 14.70
C CYS A 333 11.09 14.02 15.05
N LYS A 334 10.99 13.71 16.34
CA LYS A 334 10.84 12.33 16.79
C LYS A 334 10.18 12.28 18.15
N ASP A 335 9.08 11.53 18.28
CA ASP A 335 8.53 11.13 19.57
C ASP A 335 9.31 9.94 20.17
N GLU A 336 9.16 9.70 21.47
CA GLU A 336 9.68 8.47 22.08
C GLU A 336 8.96 7.24 21.53
N TYR A 337 9.73 6.24 21.10
CA TYR A 337 9.18 4.99 20.58
C TYR A 337 9.12 3.95 21.69
N ARG A 338 7.92 3.42 21.94
CA ARG A 338 7.65 2.43 22.98
C ARG A 338 6.93 1.24 22.35
N TYR A 339 7.27 0.02 22.74
CA TYR A 339 6.59 -1.17 22.21
C TYR A 339 5.10 -1.20 22.59
N THR A 340 4.32 -1.97 21.82
CA THR A 340 2.89 -2.23 22.06
C THR A 340 2.74 -3.64 22.63
N PRO A 341 1.87 -3.90 23.64
CA PRO A 341 0.86 -3.01 24.25
C PRO A 341 1.44 -2.03 25.29
N PRO A 342 0.74 -0.91 25.58
CA PRO A 342 1.12 0.00 26.66
C PRO A 342 0.95 -0.67 28.02
N LYS A 343 2.06 -1.15 28.59
CA LYS A 343 2.22 -1.26 30.04
C LYS A 343 3.01 -0.03 30.53
N GLU A 344 2.81 0.36 31.77
CA GLU A 344 3.39 1.60 32.33
C GLU A 344 4.93 1.62 32.27
N ASP A 345 5.57 0.45 32.22
CA ASP A 345 7.03 0.28 32.16
C ASP A 345 7.54 -0.30 30.82
N VAL A 346 7.01 0.13 29.67
CA VAL A 346 7.56 -0.33 28.38
C VAL A 346 8.84 0.43 28.02
N GLU A 347 9.92 -0.32 27.77
CA GLU A 347 11.22 0.19 27.31
C GLU A 347 11.09 1.06 26.04
N ILE A 348 11.85 2.14 26.02
CA ILE A 348 12.03 2.98 24.83
C ILE A 348 12.97 2.24 23.89
N TYR A 349 12.57 2.11 22.63
CA TYR A 349 13.39 1.48 21.61
C TYR A 349 13.91 2.48 20.58
N GLN A 350 14.98 2.08 19.89
CA GLN A 350 15.60 2.81 18.81
C GLN A 350 15.48 2.02 17.52
N ILE A 351 15.42 2.75 16.40
CA ILE A 351 15.38 2.17 15.05
C ILE A 351 16.70 2.44 14.33
N TYR A 352 16.92 1.80 13.19
CA TYR A 352 18.19 1.93 12.45
C TYR A 352 18.61 3.37 12.11
N PHE A 353 17.65 4.29 11.90
CA PHE A 353 17.95 5.71 11.71
C PHE A 353 18.69 6.34 12.90
N ASP A 354 18.42 5.90 14.13
CA ASP A 354 19.03 6.45 15.35
C ASP A 354 20.52 6.11 15.46
N TYR A 355 20.95 5.06 14.78
CA TYR A 355 22.33 4.56 14.80
C TYR A 355 23.17 5.10 13.63
N ILE A 356 22.59 5.89 12.71
CA ILE A 356 23.35 6.48 11.60
C ILE A 356 24.37 7.49 12.13
N LYS A 357 25.65 7.25 11.81
CA LYS A 357 26.74 8.19 12.11
C LYS A 357 26.52 9.52 11.38
N GLY A 358 26.57 10.63 12.11
CA GLY A 358 26.38 11.98 11.55
C GLY A 358 24.92 12.44 11.46
N MET A 359 23.96 11.65 11.96
CA MET A 359 22.56 12.06 12.06
C MET A 359 22.41 13.34 12.91
N LYS A 360 21.93 14.43 12.30
CA LYS A 360 21.57 15.66 13.00
C LYS A 360 20.27 15.42 13.77
N LYS A 361 20.35 15.31 15.10
CA LYS A 361 19.20 14.99 15.97
C LYS A 361 18.31 16.22 16.19
N SER A 362 16.99 16.03 16.11
CA SER A 362 16.01 17.05 16.53
C SER A 362 15.94 17.11 18.05
N LYS A 363 15.69 18.31 18.58
CA LYS A 363 15.29 18.51 19.99
C LYS A 363 13.76 18.53 20.17
N LYS A 364 12.98 18.42 19.08
CA LYS A 364 11.52 18.56 19.10
C LYS A 364 10.83 17.22 18.97
N ALA A 365 9.92 16.94 19.91
CA ALA A 365 8.95 15.87 19.81
C ALA A 365 7.94 16.19 18.69
N CYS A 366 7.57 15.23 17.86
CA CYS A 366 6.57 15.45 16.81
C CYS A 366 5.21 15.82 17.41
N SER A 367 4.84 15.17 18.51
CA SER A 367 3.64 15.44 19.30
C SER A 367 3.56 16.87 19.85
N SER A 368 4.68 17.59 19.98
CA SER A 368 4.71 18.98 20.48
C SER A 368 4.28 20.02 19.43
N ILE A 369 4.15 19.61 18.17
CA ILE A 369 3.82 20.51 17.07
C ILE A 369 2.30 20.58 16.93
N GLN A 370 1.75 21.76 17.19
CA GLN A 370 0.33 22.05 17.04
C GLN A 370 0.05 22.45 15.59
N PHE A 371 -0.83 21.71 14.93
CA PHE A 371 -1.40 22.11 13.65
C PHE A 371 -2.64 22.95 13.95
N THR A 372 -2.66 24.22 13.55
CA THR A 372 -3.92 24.97 13.48
C THR A 372 -4.77 24.30 12.41
N GLN A 373 -5.70 23.46 12.83
CA GLN A 373 -6.71 22.89 11.96
C GLN A 373 -7.55 24.03 11.37
N ASN A 374 -7.21 24.48 10.17
CA ASN A 374 -8.18 25.12 9.29
C ASN A 374 -9.08 24.02 8.71
N ILE A 375 -9.81 23.34 9.59
CA ILE A 375 -11.03 22.66 9.18
C ILE A 375 -12.01 23.81 9.00
N SER A 376 -12.25 24.20 7.75
CA SER A 376 -13.41 25.01 7.41
C SER A 376 -14.66 24.19 7.71
N GLU A 377 -15.08 24.17 8.97
CA GLU A 377 -16.50 24.09 9.26
C GLU A 377 -17.15 25.30 8.60
N ASP A 378 -18.17 25.05 7.80
CA ASP A 378 -19.07 26.04 7.24
C ASP A 378 -19.53 27.02 8.33
N LYS A 379 -18.79 28.12 8.50
CA LYS A 379 -19.34 29.32 9.12
C LYS A 379 -20.37 29.87 8.14
N LYS A 380 -21.63 29.47 8.37
CA LYS A 380 -22.80 30.28 8.03
C LYS A 380 -22.59 31.68 8.59
N ILE A 381 -22.00 32.56 7.79
CA ILE A 381 -22.15 34.00 7.95
C ILE A 381 -23.57 34.29 7.46
N LYS A 382 -24.51 34.32 8.41
CA LYS A 382 -25.74 35.08 8.25
C LYS A 382 -25.32 36.53 8.07
N ASN A 383 -25.31 37.01 6.84
CA ASN A 383 -25.34 38.44 6.57
C ASN A 383 -26.70 38.97 7.03
N PHE A 384 -26.69 39.74 8.11
CA PHE A 384 -27.74 40.68 8.46
C PHE A 384 -27.59 41.91 7.58
N GLN A 385 -28.49 42.09 6.61
CA GLN A 385 -28.97 43.35 6.01
C GLN A 385 -30.30 42.96 5.32
N LYS A 386 -31.50 43.40 5.67
CA LYS A 386 -32.04 44.53 6.44
C LYS A 386 -33.27 44.05 7.21
#